data_AF-A0AAV2T4T5-F1
#
_entry.id   AF-A0AAV2T4T5-F1
#
_cell.length_a   1.000
_cell.length_b   1.000
_cell.length_c   1.000
_cell.angle_alpha   90.00
_cell.angle_beta   90.00
_cell.angle_gamma   90.00
#
_symmetry.space_group_name_H-M   'P 1'
#
loop_
_entity.id
_entity.type
_entity.pdbx_description
1 polymer ?
#
loop_
_entity_poly.entity_id
_entity_poly.type
_entity_poly.pdbx_seq_one_letter_code
_entity_poly.pdbx_strand_id
1 'polypeptide(L)'
;MEPFVRAFFSIDTDRDEIVSIKELDAFVKKHNMDPKMVETWRDLFDKGNTGKITLKKFCKVLGLEISQVRKQRNQGLGSEIHVIQTTMTLEQQISISEEVYRLAMDQKTTKSQLCGLVKEYLDKTYGKLWHIVVSDGSTCSAFSHQPGASFFFDLKGYKYLIWRTNE
;
A
#
# COMPACT_ATOMS: atom_id res chain seq x y z
N MET A 1 2.11 -14.43 -12.74
CA MET A 1 0.94 -13.67 -12.26
C MET A 1 0.04 -13.44 -13.46
N GLU A 2 -1.22 -13.88 -13.38
CA GLU A 2 -2.23 -13.77 -14.43
C GLU A 2 -2.46 -12.30 -14.88
N PRO A 3 -2.72 -12.01 -16.17
CA PRO A 3 -2.90 -10.64 -16.67
C PRO A 3 -4.01 -9.87 -15.94
N PHE A 4 -5.12 -10.54 -15.60
CA PHE A 4 -6.24 -9.93 -14.88
C PHE A 4 -5.88 -9.56 -13.44
N VAL A 5 -5.10 -10.41 -12.75
CA VAL A 5 -4.61 -10.14 -11.40
C VAL A 5 -3.63 -8.96 -11.40
N ARG A 6 -2.75 -8.90 -12.41
CA ARG A 6 -1.86 -7.74 -12.62
C ARG A 6 -2.65 -6.45 -12.84
N ALA A 7 -3.67 -6.50 -13.69
CA ALA A 7 -4.53 -5.34 -13.94
C ALA A 7 -5.23 -4.89 -12.65
N PHE A 8 -5.81 -5.81 -11.89
CA PHE A 8 -6.47 -5.49 -10.61
C PHE A 8 -5.53 -4.73 -9.68
N PHE A 9 -4.32 -5.24 -9.45
CA PHE A 9 -3.33 -4.58 -8.59
C PHE A 9 -2.76 -3.29 -9.16
N SER A 10 -2.78 -3.11 -10.49
CA SER A 10 -2.35 -1.85 -11.11
C SER A 10 -3.41 -0.75 -10.93
N ILE A 11 -4.68 -1.13 -10.78
CA ILE A 11 -5.79 -0.20 -10.57
C ILE A 11 -5.98 0.10 -9.08
N ASP A 12 -5.89 -0.93 -8.23
CA ASP A 12 -5.93 -0.84 -6.76
C ASP A 12 -4.60 -0.28 -6.22
N THR A 13 -4.41 1.02 -6.46
CA THR A 13 -3.20 1.78 -6.09
C THR A 13 -3.09 2.02 -4.59
N ASP A 14 -4.22 2.03 -3.88
CA ASP A 14 -4.33 2.30 -2.45
C ASP A 14 -4.31 1.06 -1.56
N ARG A 15 -4.31 -0.13 -2.18
CA ARG A 15 -4.20 -1.42 -1.51
C ARG A 15 -5.33 -1.73 -0.54
N ASP A 16 -6.50 -1.16 -0.75
CA ASP A 16 -7.70 -1.45 0.06
C ASP A 16 -8.41 -2.75 -0.38
N GLU A 17 -7.91 -3.41 -1.44
CA GLU A 17 -8.48 -4.59 -2.08
C GLU A 17 -9.83 -4.34 -2.77
N ILE A 18 -10.09 -3.09 -3.15
CA ILE A 18 -11.30 -2.63 -3.82
C ILE A 18 -10.93 -1.77 -5.02
N VAL A 19 -11.42 -2.16 -6.20
CA VAL A 19 -11.35 -1.32 -7.40
C VAL A 19 -12.71 -0.68 -7.62
N SER A 20 -12.80 0.64 -7.53
CA SER A 20 -13.97 1.39 -7.96
C SER A 20 -14.04 1.49 -9.49
N ILE A 21 -15.25 1.62 -10.03
CA ILE A 21 -15.43 1.85 -11.48
C ILE A 21 -14.75 3.16 -11.92
N LYS A 22 -14.63 4.15 -11.02
CA LYS A 22 -13.90 5.40 -11.30
C LYS A 22 -12.40 5.17 -11.49
N GLU A 23 -11.78 4.36 -10.62
CA GLU A 23 -10.35 4.01 -10.75
C GLU A 23 -10.10 3.19 -12.01
N LEU A 24 -10.99 2.23 -12.31
CA LEU A 24 -10.92 1.44 -13.52
C LEU A 24 -11.03 2.31 -14.79
N ASP A 25 -12.00 3.24 -14.83
CA ASP A 25 -12.17 4.18 -15.94
C ASP A 25 -10.94 5.10 -16.10
N ALA A 26 -10.42 5.64 -15.01
CA ALA A 26 -9.21 6.45 -15.00
C ALA A 26 -7.99 5.66 -15.51
N PHE A 27 -7.85 4.39 -15.11
CA PHE A 27 -6.79 3.50 -15.58
C PHE A 27 -6.88 3.25 -17.08
N VAL A 28 -8.06 2.87 -17.58
CA VAL A 28 -8.30 2.62 -19.01
C VAL A 28 -7.98 3.86 -19.86
N LYS A 29 -8.42 5.05 -19.42
CA LYS A 29 -8.11 6.32 -20.08
C LYS A 29 -6.61 6.64 -20.06
N LYS A 30 -5.97 6.52 -18.89
CA LYS A 30 -4.53 6.82 -18.73
C LYS A 30 -3.65 5.92 -19.60
N HIS A 31 -4.05 4.67 -19.81
CA HIS A 31 -3.30 3.68 -20.59
C HIS A 31 -3.76 3.54 -22.04
N ASN A 32 -4.67 4.40 -22.53
CA ASN A 32 -5.26 4.34 -23.87
C ASN A 32 -5.80 2.93 -24.23
N MET A 33 -6.43 2.27 -23.26
CA MET A 33 -7.05 0.96 -23.44
C MET A 33 -8.49 1.09 -23.99
N ASP A 34 -9.03 -0.01 -24.53
CA ASP A 34 -10.41 -0.04 -25.05
C ASP A 34 -11.43 0.23 -23.91
N PRO A 35 -12.29 1.26 -24.02
CA PRO A 35 -13.34 1.54 -23.05
C PRO A 35 -14.27 0.35 -22.74
N LYS A 36 -14.44 -0.59 -23.68
CA LYS A 36 -15.20 -1.83 -23.47
C LYS A 36 -14.67 -2.69 -22.32
N MET A 37 -13.41 -2.50 -21.93
CA MET A 37 -12.83 -3.16 -20.77
C MET A 37 -13.60 -2.81 -19.49
N VAL A 38 -14.06 -1.56 -19.34
CA VAL A 38 -14.84 -1.11 -18.18
C VAL A 38 -16.18 -1.83 -18.11
N GLU A 39 -16.86 -1.95 -19.25
CA GLU A 39 -18.14 -2.67 -19.36
C GLU A 39 -17.97 -4.16 -19.02
N THR A 40 -16.94 -4.79 -19.60
CA THR A 40 -16.62 -6.21 -19.35
C THR A 40 -16.35 -6.47 -17.87
N TRP A 41 -15.56 -5.62 -17.22
CA TRP A 41 -15.26 -5.78 -15.79
C TRP A 41 -16.49 -5.56 -14.91
N ARG A 42 -17.36 -4.59 -15.26
CA ARG A 42 -18.62 -4.36 -14.56
C ARG A 42 -19.53 -5.59 -14.67
N ASP A 43 -19.69 -6.14 -15.87
CA ASP A 43 -20.60 -7.28 -16.11
C ASP A 43 -20.11 -8.57 -15.44
N LEU A 44 -18.80 -8.78 -15.40
CA LEU A 44 -18.19 -9.97 -14.78
C LEU A 44 -18.12 -9.84 -13.26
N PHE A 45 -17.64 -8.72 -12.75
CA PHE A 45 -17.22 -8.60 -11.35
C PHE A 45 -18.13 -7.70 -10.50
N ASP A 46 -18.95 -6.84 -11.10
CA ASP A 46 -19.91 -5.96 -10.41
C ASP A 46 -21.37 -6.21 -10.82
N LYS A 47 -21.80 -7.48 -10.86
CA LYS A 47 -23.21 -7.85 -11.16
C LYS A 47 -24.29 -7.16 -10.31
N GLY A 48 -23.93 -6.62 -9.15
CA GLY A 48 -24.85 -5.90 -8.27
C GLY A 48 -24.90 -4.39 -8.54
N ASN A 49 -24.14 -3.92 -9.54
CA ASN A 49 -23.96 -2.51 -9.89
C ASN A 49 -23.63 -1.65 -8.66
N THR A 50 -22.76 -2.17 -7.80
CA THR A 50 -22.36 -1.52 -6.55
C THR A 50 -21.37 -0.38 -6.78
N GLY A 51 -20.78 -0.31 -7.97
CA GLY A 51 -19.71 0.61 -8.34
C GLY A 51 -18.34 0.20 -7.80
N LYS A 52 -18.23 -0.97 -7.15
CA LYS A 52 -17.02 -1.47 -6.48
C LYS A 52 -16.78 -2.94 -6.78
N ILE A 53 -15.54 -3.30 -7.11
CA ILE A 53 -15.08 -4.65 -7.36
C ILE A 53 -14.08 -5.04 -6.28
N THR A 54 -14.48 -5.89 -5.34
CA THR A 54 -13.57 -6.37 -4.27
C THR A 54 -12.69 -7.51 -4.76
N LEU A 55 -11.45 -7.60 -4.25
CA LEU A 55 -10.51 -8.68 -4.59
C LEU A 55 -11.12 -10.06 -4.30
N LYS A 56 -11.89 -10.18 -3.20
CA LYS A 56 -12.60 -11.40 -2.85
C LYS A 56 -13.61 -11.83 -3.93
N LYS A 57 -14.40 -10.89 -4.45
CA LYS A 57 -15.38 -11.18 -5.51
C LYS A 57 -14.69 -11.47 -6.83
N PHE A 58 -13.63 -10.72 -7.15
CA PHE A 58 -12.79 -10.90 -8.32
C PHE A 58 -12.18 -12.32 -8.37
N CYS A 59 -11.52 -12.74 -7.29
CA CYS A 59 -10.95 -14.09 -7.16
C CYS A 59 -12.02 -15.18 -7.29
N LYS A 60 -13.20 -14.97 -6.67
CA LYS A 60 -14.32 -15.92 -6.75
C LYS A 60 -14.80 -16.14 -8.18
N VAL A 61 -14.91 -15.08 -8.99
CA VAL A 61 -15.36 -15.19 -10.39
C VAL A 61 -14.31 -15.87 -11.26
N LEU A 62 -13.03 -15.61 -11.02
CA LEU A 62 -11.92 -16.21 -11.76
C LEU A 62 -11.52 -17.62 -11.28
N GLY A 63 -12.15 -18.14 -10.22
CA GLY A 63 -11.78 -19.44 -9.63
C GLY A 63 -10.41 -19.45 -8.95
N LEU A 64 -9.94 -18.29 -8.49
CA LEU A 64 -8.63 -18.12 -7.86
C LEU A 64 -8.72 -18.20 -6.33
N GLU A 65 -7.65 -18.71 -5.71
CA GLU A 65 -7.53 -18.73 -4.25
C GLU A 65 -6.97 -17.39 -3.75
N ILE A 66 -7.71 -16.72 -2.85
CA ILE A 66 -7.42 -15.34 -2.43
C ILE A 66 -6.09 -15.22 -1.68
N SER A 67 -5.70 -16.21 -0.88
CA SER A 67 -4.44 -16.16 -0.13
C SER A 67 -3.22 -16.24 -1.06
N GLN A 68 -3.29 -17.02 -2.13
CA GLN A 68 -2.27 -17.08 -3.19
C GLN A 68 -2.20 -15.76 -3.96
N VAL A 69 -3.34 -15.15 -4.28
CA VAL A 69 -3.39 -13.85 -4.96
C VAL A 69 -2.80 -12.74 -4.09
N ARG A 70 -3.13 -12.70 -2.80
CA ARG A 70 -2.50 -11.78 -1.82
C ARG A 70 -1.00 -11.99 -1.71
N LYS A 71 -0.54 -13.25 -1.65
CA LYS A 71 0.91 -13.56 -1.67
C LYS A 71 1.59 -13.04 -2.94
N GLN A 72 0.92 -13.10 -4.09
CA GLN A 72 1.44 -12.54 -5.34
C GLN A 72 1.51 -11.01 -5.31
N ARG A 73 0.55 -10.33 -4.66
CA ARG A 73 0.58 -8.88 -4.43
C ARG A 73 1.77 -8.48 -3.55
N ASN A 74 2.04 -9.28 -2.53
CA ASN A 74 3.11 -9.05 -1.56
C ASN A 74 4.51 -9.38 -2.10
N GLN A 75 4.69 -9.52 -3.43
CA GLN A 75 6.00 -9.68 -4.05
C GLN A 75 6.75 -8.35 -4.28
N GLY A 76 6.32 -7.26 -3.64
CA GLY A 76 7.02 -5.98 -3.71
C GLY A 76 6.28 -4.83 -3.01
N LEU A 77 7.00 -3.71 -2.86
CA LEU A 77 6.44 -2.47 -2.33
C LEU A 77 5.44 -1.84 -3.30
N GLY A 78 4.57 -0.96 -2.79
CA GLY A 78 3.68 -0.17 -3.64
C GLY A 78 4.49 0.67 -4.62
N SER A 79 3.99 0.88 -5.84
CA SER A 79 4.67 1.71 -6.84
C SER A 79 4.91 3.15 -6.36
N GLU A 80 4.09 3.61 -5.42
CA GLU A 80 4.19 4.92 -4.75
C GLU A 80 5.29 4.98 -3.69
N ILE A 81 5.90 3.86 -3.32
CA ILE A 81 6.91 3.77 -2.27
C ILE A 81 8.30 3.74 -2.91
N HIS A 82 9.10 4.76 -2.62
CA HIS A 82 10.51 4.79 -3.02
C HIS A 82 11.41 4.60 -1.80
N VAL A 83 12.06 3.45 -1.70
CA VAL A 83 12.97 3.17 -0.58
C VAL A 83 14.22 4.04 -0.69
N ILE A 84 14.50 4.79 0.38
CA ILE A 84 15.72 5.59 0.53
C ILE A 84 16.80 4.72 1.16
N GLN A 85 16.49 4.07 2.27
CA GLN A 85 17.39 3.18 3.00
C GLN A 85 16.59 2.21 3.85
N THR A 86 17.08 0.98 4.03
CA THR A 86 16.41 0.00 4.90
C THR A 86 17.41 -1.03 5.43
N THR A 87 17.17 -1.50 6.65
CA THR A 87 17.79 -2.72 7.18
C THR A 87 16.77 -3.85 7.41
N MET A 88 15.47 -3.58 7.20
CA MET A 88 14.38 -4.52 7.43
C MET A 88 14.19 -5.50 6.26
N THR A 89 13.54 -6.63 6.53
CA THR A 89 13.12 -7.58 5.48
C THR A 89 12.06 -6.99 4.56
N LEU A 90 11.93 -7.49 3.32
CA LEU A 90 10.91 -7.01 2.38
C LEU A 90 9.49 -7.18 2.93
N GLU A 91 9.21 -8.27 3.64
CA GLU A 91 7.91 -8.52 4.28
C GLU A 91 7.54 -7.42 5.28
N GLN A 92 8.49 -7.03 6.14
CA GLN A 92 8.30 -5.94 7.08
C GLN A 92 8.13 -4.60 6.36
N GLN A 93 8.93 -4.34 5.32
CA GLN A 93 8.80 -3.11 4.53
C GLN A 93 7.40 -2.98 3.91
N ILE A 94 6.87 -4.08 3.35
CA ILE A 94 5.50 -4.13 2.80
C ILE A 94 4.49 -3.82 3.89
N SER A 95 4.52 -4.56 5.00
CA SER A 95 3.58 -4.38 6.11
C SER A 95 3.59 -2.95 6.68
N ILE A 96 4.77 -2.35 6.84
CA ILE A 96 4.91 -0.99 7.39
C ILE A 96 4.46 0.05 6.36
N SER A 97 4.90 -0.06 5.10
CA SER A 97 4.53 0.90 4.06
C SER A 97 3.02 0.91 3.78
N GLU A 98 2.35 -0.23 3.84
CA GLU A 98 0.90 -0.33 3.67
C GLU A 98 0.15 0.33 4.81
N GLU A 99 0.56 0.10 6.05
CA GLU A 99 -0.06 0.73 7.21
C GLU A 99 0.14 2.25 7.21
N VAL A 100 1.36 2.71 6.89
CA VAL A 100 1.65 4.14 6.74
C VAL A 100 0.82 4.74 5.61
N TYR A 101 0.70 4.06 4.47
CA TYR A 101 -0.12 4.52 3.35
C TYR A 101 -1.59 4.68 3.77
N ARG A 102 -2.16 3.64 4.40
CA ARG A 102 -3.55 3.63 4.88
C ARG A 102 -3.82 4.80 5.84
N LEU A 103 -2.92 5.03 6.80
CA LEU A 103 -3.05 6.12 7.77
C LEU A 103 -2.85 7.50 7.13
N ALA A 104 -1.93 7.63 6.18
CA ALA A 104 -1.64 8.89 5.50
C ALA A 104 -2.77 9.31 4.54
N MET A 105 -3.48 8.36 3.94
CA MET A 105 -4.61 8.63 3.03
C MET A 105 -5.94 8.85 3.75
N ASP A 106 -6.03 8.54 5.05
CA ASP A 106 -7.24 8.79 5.83
C ASP A 106 -7.43 10.30 6.06
N GLN A 107 -8.49 10.88 5.46
CA GLN A 107 -8.84 12.30 5.56
C GLN A 107 -9.09 12.76 7.01
N LYS A 108 -9.34 11.83 7.95
CA LYS A 108 -9.54 12.15 9.37
C LYS A 108 -8.23 12.25 10.15
N THR A 109 -7.12 11.77 9.59
CA THR A 109 -5.83 11.69 10.29
C THR A 109 -5.02 12.96 10.04
N THR A 110 -4.74 13.72 11.10
CA THR A 110 -3.82 14.86 11.01
C THR A 110 -2.35 14.38 10.95
N LYS A 111 -1.45 15.21 10.39
CA LYS A 111 0.01 14.91 10.37
C LYS A 111 0.58 14.61 11.76
N SER A 112 0.11 15.32 12.80
CA SER A 112 0.53 15.10 14.19
C SER A 112 0.06 13.73 14.72
N GLN A 113 -1.16 13.33 14.39
CA GLN A 113 -1.69 12.01 14.77
C GLN A 113 -1.02 10.87 14.00
N LEU A 114 -0.66 11.08 12.73
CA LEU A 114 -0.03 10.06 11.89
C LEU A 114 1.21 9.46 12.55
N CYS A 115 2.14 10.31 13.03
CA CYS A 115 3.35 9.82 13.70
C CYS A 115 3.03 8.97 14.94
N GLY A 116 2.04 9.39 15.74
CA GLY A 116 1.60 8.66 16.93
C GLY A 116 0.97 7.31 16.61
N LEU A 117 0.11 7.25 15.60
CA LEU A 117 -0.56 6.02 15.16
C LEU A 117 0.44 5.02 14.56
N VAL A 118 1.35 5.50 13.71
CA VAL A 118 2.44 4.66 13.16
C VAL A 118 3.34 4.16 14.29
N LYS A 119 3.68 5.02 15.26
CA LYS A 119 4.43 4.61 16.45
C LYS A 119 3.74 3.49 17.21
N GLU A 120 2.47 3.68 17.54
CA GLU A 120 1.69 2.73 18.31
C GLU A 120 1.58 1.37 17.60
N TYR A 121 1.36 1.39 16.29
CA TYR A 121 1.38 0.19 15.45
C TYR A 121 2.72 -0.54 15.55
N LEU A 122 3.83 0.16 15.30
CA LEU A 122 5.17 -0.46 15.29
C LEU A 122 5.58 -0.98 16.67
N ASP A 123 5.31 -0.21 17.73
CA ASP A 123 5.58 -0.61 19.11
C ASP A 123 4.79 -1.87 19.50
N LYS A 124 3.54 -2.01 19.03
CA LYS A 124 2.72 -3.21 19.28
C LYS A 124 3.15 -4.41 18.44
N THR A 125 3.47 -4.21 17.17
CA THR A 125 3.74 -5.30 16.22
C THR A 125 5.17 -5.82 16.32
N TYR A 126 6.14 -4.93 16.52
CA TYR A 126 7.56 -5.26 16.48
C TYR A 126 8.27 -5.04 17.83
N GLY A 127 7.61 -4.47 18.83
CA GLY A 127 8.20 -4.15 20.14
C GLY A 127 8.82 -2.75 20.19
N LYS A 128 8.89 -2.18 21.39
CA LYS A 128 9.37 -0.80 21.66
C LYS A 128 10.91 -0.70 21.62
N LEU A 129 11.50 0.48 21.42
CA LEU A 129 10.90 1.81 21.21
C LEU A 129 11.15 2.33 19.78
N TRP A 130 10.10 2.64 19.04
CA TRP A 130 10.20 3.20 17.69
C TRP A 130 10.21 4.73 17.65
N HIS A 131 11.00 5.28 16.73
CA HIS A 131 11.07 6.70 16.38
C HIS A 131 10.58 6.91 14.96
N ILE A 132 9.79 7.96 14.76
CA ILE A 132 9.17 8.27 13.47
C ILE A 132 9.34 9.77 13.21
N VAL A 133 9.93 10.09 12.06
CA VAL A 133 10.05 11.45 11.55
C VAL A 133 9.40 11.51 10.18
N VAL A 134 8.51 12.48 9.97
CA VAL A 134 7.85 12.73 8.70
C VAL A 134 8.15 14.15 8.24
N SER A 135 8.58 14.32 7.00
CA SER A 135 8.96 15.62 6.43
C SER A 135 8.54 15.76 4.97
N ASP A 136 8.11 16.94 4.56
CA ASP A 136 7.77 17.33 3.16
C ASP A 136 8.96 17.98 2.41
N GLY A 137 10.20 17.66 2.80
CA GLY A 137 11.39 18.28 2.22
C GLY A 137 12.63 17.41 2.31
N SER A 138 13.81 18.01 2.10
CA SER A 138 15.10 17.34 2.30
C SER A 138 15.41 17.16 3.78
N THR A 139 15.96 16.01 4.15
CA THR A 139 16.38 15.70 5.51
C THR A 139 17.81 15.23 5.54
N CYS A 140 18.54 15.63 6.58
CA CYS A 140 19.86 15.11 6.91
C CYS A 140 19.80 14.58 8.33
N SER A 141 20.30 13.37 8.54
CA SER A 141 20.31 12.77 9.88
C SER A 141 21.52 11.86 10.03
N ALA A 142 21.99 11.75 11.28
CA ALA A 142 22.94 10.75 11.73
C ALA A 142 22.32 10.08 12.96
N PHE A 143 22.18 8.76 12.94
CA PHE A 143 21.48 8.01 13.98
C PHE A 143 22.07 6.62 14.14
N SER A 144 21.87 6.03 15.32
CA SER A 144 22.13 4.62 15.59
C SER A 144 20.79 3.92 15.82
N HIS A 145 20.69 2.69 15.35
CA HIS A 145 19.46 1.91 15.43
C HIS A 145 19.80 0.43 15.58
N GLN A 146 18.83 -0.33 16.05
CA GLN A 146 18.97 -1.77 16.14
C GLN A 146 19.07 -2.39 14.74
N PRO A 147 19.98 -3.38 14.52
CA PRO A 147 20.05 -4.09 13.26
C PRO A 147 18.70 -4.70 12.87
N GLY A 148 18.32 -4.54 11.61
CA GLY A 148 17.06 -5.09 11.11
C GLY A 148 15.81 -4.26 11.46
N ALA A 149 15.98 -3.02 11.96
CA ALA A 149 14.88 -2.21 12.48
C ALA A 149 14.91 -0.75 12.02
N SER A 150 15.30 -0.50 10.76
CA SER A 150 15.17 0.82 10.12
C SER A 150 14.57 0.72 8.72
N PHE A 151 13.64 1.62 8.40
CA PHE A 151 13.00 1.68 7.11
C PHE A 151 12.66 3.12 6.72
N PHE A 152 13.39 3.64 5.74
CA PHE A 152 13.30 5.01 5.25
C PHE A 152 12.80 5.02 3.82
N PHE A 153 11.73 5.76 3.55
CA PHE A 153 11.12 5.79 2.22
C PHE A 153 10.42 7.12 1.94
N ASP A 154 10.25 7.42 0.66
CA ASP A 154 9.35 8.45 0.17
C ASP A 154 7.99 7.83 -0.17
N LEU A 155 6.93 8.53 0.22
CA LEU A 155 5.56 8.24 -0.16
C LEU A 155 4.86 9.56 -0.49
N LYS A 156 4.46 9.73 -1.76
CA LYS A 156 3.72 10.91 -2.26
C LYS A 156 4.37 12.25 -1.86
N GLY A 157 5.70 12.32 -1.91
CA GLY A 157 6.47 13.53 -1.62
C GLY A 157 6.78 13.78 -0.15
N TYR A 158 6.37 12.87 0.75
CA TYR A 158 6.76 12.88 2.16
C TYR A 158 7.81 11.79 2.42
N LYS A 159 8.88 12.18 3.13
CA LYS A 159 9.90 11.24 3.61
C LYS A 159 9.53 10.76 5.00
N TYR A 160 9.53 9.43 5.16
CA TYR A 160 9.30 8.73 6.41
C TYR A 160 10.62 8.12 6.86
N LEU A 161 11.14 8.59 7.99
CA LEU A 161 12.32 8.02 8.64
C LEU A 161 11.85 7.27 9.88
N ILE A 162 11.88 5.94 9.81
CA ILE A 162 11.39 5.06 10.87
C ILE A 162 12.53 4.17 11.35
N TRP A 163 12.83 4.18 12.64
CA TRP A 163 13.84 3.31 13.22
C TRP A 163 13.55 2.94 14.68
N ARG A 164 14.11 1.80 15.13
CA ARG A 164 14.05 1.36 16.53
C ARG A 164 15.38 1.55 17.24
N THR A 165 15.33 1.96 18.50
CA THR A 165 16.48 1.94 19.42
C THR A 165 16.27 0.91 20.52
N ASN A 166 17.36 0.46 21.13
CA ASN A 166 17.27 -0.29 22.38
C ASN A 166 16.69 0.63 23.47
N GLU A 167 15.89 0.06 24.37
CA GLU A 167 15.50 0.73 25.62
C GLU A 167 16.68 0.86 26.58
#